data_AF-A0A3D5WTC6-F1
#
_entry.id   AF-A0A3D5WTC6-F1
#
_cell.length_a   1.000
_cell.length_b   1.000
_cell.length_c   1.000
_cell.angle_alpha   90.00
_cell.angle_beta   90.00
_cell.angle_gamma   90.00
#
_symmetry.space_group_name_H-M   'P 1'
#
loop_
_entity.id
_entity.type
_entity.pdbx_description
1 polymer ?
#
loop_
_entity_poly.entity_id
_entity_poly.type
_entity_poly.pdbx_seq_one_letter_code
_entity_poly.pdbx_strand_id
1 'polypeptide(L)'
;MKKQAVKNLTIFIVLLALIAGAFSCGFFTNDVAYAAVLPDAVSNQWFDGEEYNDFNGTLQAINKIKDGLSTAEKAGFKNNPVLVAVIDTGINASHELFDGVLCDEGLWYNAITHKNGRDYINDTCNNGKLVGHGTHVAGIVAQEIKKYGLEDYIKILPVKAGDSNGRFDSVAVVDAISYVKDLATQNKTIVINMSLTSYYWGKNSNVDVAVQSAVREGVIVCAAAGNEGYNSSSAGKSLGSPACLENVIGVMNYMEGLIPAPKSNYGTAYDIAAPGQNIKSAAKSDETEPYCTKDGTSMATPFVSFAAAVLEIRFNRKSATVYDVMTNTPAVATGSVSYGNGVYTARKLNLSAFVDFKHIKEIKVFTEDESLDALNQTISSPKKVVAFAKLRYFDEEGFAPETDVAYKSIKMYVVKAGKNGTLSGGEVVYSVNGARIEFTPTEPGTYFIYAANSAYINDTSEIITVKVNYVQTVEDAQLSVVGNAVVRAESTVVYKLNNAYMLDPELVIVWDIYDENGRRVDTKIGTEISFTPETKGEYTIICSVGGKTIAGYKMNVKTSEKTVRAVSGGVTSAVAFSAVAAVLIIVIVKMLKRRA
;
A
#
# COMPACT_ATOMS: atom_id res chain seq x y z
N MET A 1 -59.25 59.93 35.91
CA MET A 1 -58.82 59.78 34.49
C MET A 1 -57.31 59.56 34.30
N LYS A 2 -56.40 60.23 35.02
CA LYS A 2 -54.94 60.13 34.76
C LYS A 2 -54.28 58.78 35.11
N LYS A 3 -54.73 58.03 36.13
CA LYS A 3 -54.13 56.72 36.50
C LYS A 3 -54.43 55.59 35.49
N GLN A 4 -55.61 55.61 34.86
CA GLN A 4 -56.00 54.60 33.86
C GLN A 4 -55.23 54.79 32.54
N ALA A 5 -55.01 56.04 32.14
CA ALA A 5 -54.24 56.39 30.95
C ALA A 5 -52.77 55.95 31.06
N VAL A 6 -52.15 56.13 32.23
CA VAL A 6 -50.78 55.67 32.48
C VAL A 6 -50.68 54.14 32.45
N LYS A 7 -51.66 53.44 33.05
CA LYS A 7 -51.69 51.96 33.03
C LYS A 7 -51.82 51.40 31.60
N ASN A 8 -52.67 52.02 30.78
CA ASN A 8 -52.85 51.64 29.38
C ASN A 8 -51.60 51.94 28.53
N LEU A 9 -50.91 53.05 28.80
CA LEU A 9 -49.66 53.41 28.11
C LEU A 9 -48.52 52.44 28.47
N THR A 10 -48.41 52.02 29.73
CA THR A 10 -47.40 51.03 30.15
C THR A 10 -47.67 49.66 29.52
N ILE A 11 -48.93 49.22 29.46
CA ILE A 11 -49.30 47.96 28.78
C ILE A 11 -48.98 48.04 27.28
N PHE A 12 -49.24 49.18 26.64
CA PHE A 12 -48.96 49.38 25.21
C PHE A 12 -47.46 49.38 24.91
N ILE A 13 -46.63 49.97 25.78
CA ILE A 13 -45.17 49.97 25.64
C ILE A 13 -44.58 48.57 25.88
N VAL A 14 -45.12 47.81 26.84
CA VAL A 14 -44.70 46.41 27.08
C VAL A 14 -45.11 45.50 25.91
N LEU A 15 -46.29 45.71 25.32
CA LEU A 15 -46.70 45.01 24.10
C LEU A 15 -45.82 45.37 22.90
N LEU A 16 -45.46 46.65 22.72
CA LEU A 16 -44.53 47.08 21.68
C LEU A 16 -43.12 46.51 21.89
N ALA A 17 -42.65 46.38 23.14
CA ALA A 17 -41.37 45.76 23.46
C ALA A 17 -41.39 44.23 23.25
N LEU A 18 -42.52 43.56 23.51
CA LEU A 18 -42.71 42.14 23.22
C LEU A 18 -42.84 41.87 21.70
N ILE A 19 -43.50 42.76 20.96
CA ILE A 19 -43.57 42.70 19.50
C ILE A 19 -42.21 43.02 18.88
N ALA A 20 -41.50 44.04 19.37
CA ALA A 20 -40.14 44.34 18.93
C ALA A 20 -39.15 43.22 19.29
N GLY A 21 -39.31 42.58 20.46
CA GLY A 21 -38.57 41.39 20.88
C GLY A 21 -38.86 40.17 20.00
N ALA A 22 -40.11 39.98 19.59
CA ALA A 22 -40.52 38.93 18.66
C ALA A 22 -40.05 39.20 17.21
N PHE A 23 -39.91 40.47 16.81
CA PHE A 23 -39.34 40.88 15.51
C PHE A 23 -37.80 40.93 15.51
N SER A 24 -37.14 41.08 16.65
CA SER A 24 -35.68 40.96 16.79
C SER A 24 -35.17 39.54 17.03
N CYS A 25 -36.08 38.57 17.17
CA CYS A 25 -35.78 37.14 17.25
C CYS A 25 -36.19 36.35 15.99
N GLY A 26 -36.53 37.04 14.90
CA GLY A 26 -36.69 36.46 13.57
C GLY A 26 -35.63 37.03 12.63
N PHE A 27 -34.99 36.16 11.85
CA PHE A 27 -33.94 36.43 10.84
C PHE A 27 -32.48 36.45 11.33
N PHE A 28 -32.11 35.48 12.16
CA PHE A 28 -31.06 34.57 11.70
C PHE A 28 -31.76 33.27 11.32
N THR A 29 -32.15 33.13 10.06
CA THR A 29 -32.50 31.83 9.54
C THR A 29 -31.22 31.01 9.57
N ASN A 30 -31.08 30.16 10.60
CA ASN A 30 -30.32 28.94 10.40
C ASN A 30 -30.96 28.29 9.18
N ASP A 31 -30.21 28.15 8.09
CA ASP A 31 -30.58 27.32 6.95
C ASP A 31 -30.72 25.89 7.48
N VAL A 32 -31.90 25.57 8.02
CA VAL A 32 -32.33 24.18 8.19
C VAL A 32 -32.69 23.75 6.78
N ALA A 33 -31.68 23.27 6.07
CA ALA A 33 -31.82 22.76 4.71
C ALA A 33 -32.99 21.77 4.71
N TYR A 34 -33.92 22.03 3.80
CA TYR A 34 -35.05 21.16 3.51
C TYR A 34 -34.50 19.77 3.18
N ALA A 35 -34.49 18.84 4.13
CA ALA A 35 -34.32 17.44 3.79
C ALA A 35 -35.56 17.07 2.99
N ALA A 36 -35.43 16.99 1.67
CA ALA A 36 -36.52 16.51 0.84
C ALA A 36 -36.89 15.11 1.34
N VAL A 37 -38.07 14.97 1.95
CA VAL A 37 -38.60 13.66 2.34
C VAL A 37 -38.65 12.85 1.05
N LEU A 38 -37.85 11.78 0.99
CA LEU A 38 -37.89 10.85 -0.13
C LEU A 38 -39.33 10.35 -0.31
N PRO A 39 -39.81 10.20 -1.56
CA PRO A 39 -41.12 9.62 -1.80
C PRO A 39 -41.25 8.26 -1.11
N ASP A 40 -42.41 7.97 -0.51
CA ASP A 40 -42.65 6.74 0.26
C ASP A 40 -42.24 5.48 -0.52
N ALA A 41 -42.44 5.50 -1.84
CA ALA A 41 -42.11 4.42 -2.75
C ALA A 41 -40.64 3.97 -2.70
N VAL A 42 -39.72 4.88 -2.37
CA VAL A 42 -38.27 4.63 -2.25
C VAL A 42 -37.74 4.93 -0.85
N SER A 43 -38.63 5.29 0.08
CA SER A 43 -38.32 5.29 1.50
C SER A 43 -38.14 3.85 2.02
N ASN A 44 -37.34 3.67 3.07
CA ASN A 44 -37.18 2.40 3.79
C ASN A 44 -36.69 1.23 2.94
N GLN A 45 -35.58 1.42 2.23
CA GLN A 45 -34.95 0.33 1.49
C GLN A 45 -34.14 -0.57 2.44
N TRP A 46 -34.09 -1.88 2.18
CA TRP A 46 -33.41 -2.84 3.05
C TRP A 46 -31.94 -2.46 3.32
N PHE A 47 -31.29 -1.86 2.33
CA PHE A 47 -29.88 -1.47 2.38
C PHE A 47 -29.61 -0.23 3.25
N ASP A 48 -30.64 0.45 3.76
CA ASP A 48 -30.49 1.57 4.70
C ASP A 48 -30.16 1.10 6.14
N GLY A 49 -30.33 -0.20 6.42
CA GLY A 49 -30.02 -0.80 7.71
C GLY A 49 -28.54 -0.70 8.12
N GLU A 50 -28.29 -0.75 9.43
CA GLU A 50 -26.97 -0.62 10.08
C GLU A 50 -25.92 -1.61 9.54
N GLU A 51 -26.33 -2.84 9.23
CA GLU A 51 -25.43 -3.87 8.68
C GLU A 51 -25.01 -3.61 7.22
N TYR A 52 -25.66 -2.65 6.53
CA TYR A 52 -25.49 -2.38 5.09
C TYR A 52 -24.88 -1.00 4.85
N ASN A 53 -25.64 -0.01 4.35
CA ASN A 53 -25.14 1.35 4.14
C ASN A 53 -25.19 2.20 5.43
N ASP A 54 -25.76 1.69 6.52
CA ASP A 54 -25.84 2.37 7.82
C ASP A 54 -26.30 3.82 7.68
N PHE A 55 -27.59 4.02 7.41
CA PHE A 55 -28.13 5.35 7.17
C PHE A 55 -27.76 6.35 8.28
N ASN A 56 -27.86 5.94 9.55
CA ASN A 56 -27.60 6.82 10.68
C ASN A 56 -26.12 7.18 10.80
N GLY A 57 -25.21 6.19 10.75
CA GLY A 57 -23.77 6.46 10.81
C GLY A 57 -23.29 7.24 9.60
N THR A 58 -23.81 6.93 8.41
CA THR A 58 -23.50 7.69 7.18
C THR A 58 -24.00 9.13 7.26
N LEU A 59 -25.22 9.37 7.74
CA LEU A 59 -25.75 10.72 7.95
C LEU A 59 -24.89 11.50 8.95
N GLN A 60 -24.46 10.87 10.05
CA GLN A 60 -23.55 11.50 11.02
C GLN A 60 -22.20 11.86 10.38
N ALA A 61 -21.60 10.96 9.61
CA ALA A 61 -20.34 11.20 8.91
C ALA A 61 -20.46 12.37 7.90
N ILE A 62 -21.56 12.43 7.14
CA ILE A 62 -21.84 13.52 6.20
C ILE A 62 -22.07 14.85 6.93
N ASN A 63 -22.81 14.85 8.05
CA ASN A 63 -22.98 16.06 8.84
C ASN A 63 -21.65 16.56 9.41
N LYS A 64 -20.78 15.67 9.90
CA LYS A 64 -19.42 16.01 10.33
C LYS A 64 -18.60 16.65 9.20
N ILE A 65 -18.70 16.13 7.97
CA ILE A 65 -18.08 16.76 6.79
C ILE A 65 -18.63 18.17 6.60
N LYS A 66 -19.95 18.33 6.51
CA LYS A 66 -20.62 19.62 6.25
C LYS A 66 -20.33 20.64 7.34
N ASP A 67 -20.29 20.23 8.60
CA ASP A 67 -20.01 21.09 9.75
C ASP A 67 -18.53 21.52 9.80
N GLY A 68 -17.63 20.68 9.29
CA GLY A 68 -16.21 20.99 9.15
C GLY A 68 -15.87 21.97 8.03
N LEU A 69 -16.77 22.18 7.05
CA LEU A 69 -16.55 23.13 5.96
C LEU A 69 -16.72 24.58 6.43
N SER A 70 -15.78 25.44 6.07
CA SER A 70 -15.92 26.89 6.21
C SER A 70 -17.05 27.45 5.33
N THR A 71 -17.51 28.67 5.64
CA THR A 71 -18.52 29.37 4.82
C THR A 71 -18.08 29.51 3.36
N ALA A 72 -16.79 29.77 3.12
CA ALA A 72 -16.24 29.91 1.77
C ALA A 72 -16.24 28.57 1.02
N GLU A 73 -15.90 27.46 1.68
CA GLU A 73 -15.94 26.12 1.07
C GLU A 73 -17.38 25.70 0.75
N LYS A 74 -18.34 25.94 1.65
CA LYS A 74 -19.77 25.69 1.39
C LYS A 74 -20.25 26.45 0.15
N ALA A 75 -19.94 27.73 0.04
CA ALA A 75 -20.24 28.52 -1.15
C ALA A 75 -19.51 28.00 -2.40
N GLY A 76 -18.27 27.54 -2.24
CA GLY A 76 -17.47 26.93 -3.30
C GLY A 76 -18.07 25.65 -3.86
N PHE A 77 -18.66 24.79 -3.02
CA PHE A 77 -19.39 23.60 -3.48
C PHE A 77 -20.73 23.97 -4.11
N LYS A 78 -21.46 24.94 -3.56
CA LYS A 78 -22.71 25.43 -4.16
C LYS A 78 -22.53 25.95 -5.59
N ASN A 79 -21.44 26.67 -5.85
CA ASN A 79 -21.13 27.22 -7.17
C ASN A 79 -20.45 26.21 -8.11
N ASN A 80 -19.75 25.23 -7.56
CA ASN A 80 -19.04 24.21 -8.32
C ASN A 80 -19.20 22.84 -7.64
N PRO A 81 -20.39 22.22 -7.74
CA PRO A 81 -20.67 20.97 -7.06
C PRO A 81 -19.83 19.83 -7.65
N VAL A 82 -19.64 18.77 -6.86
CA VAL A 82 -19.09 17.52 -7.39
C VAL A 82 -20.13 16.92 -8.33
N LEU A 83 -19.71 16.56 -9.54
CA LEU A 83 -20.59 15.96 -10.53
C LEU A 83 -20.48 14.43 -10.49
N VAL A 84 -21.60 13.73 -10.42
CA VAL A 84 -21.67 12.29 -10.71
C VAL A 84 -22.12 12.13 -12.15
N ALA A 85 -21.17 11.88 -13.05
CA ALA A 85 -21.44 11.65 -14.46
C ALA A 85 -21.97 10.24 -14.69
N VAL A 86 -23.27 10.11 -14.97
CA VAL A 86 -23.91 8.82 -15.24
C VAL A 86 -23.84 8.56 -16.74
N ILE A 87 -22.86 7.75 -17.16
CA ILE A 87 -22.67 7.33 -18.55
C ILE A 87 -23.53 6.08 -18.81
N ASP A 88 -24.73 6.26 -19.38
CA ASP A 88 -25.73 5.19 -19.47
C ASP A 88 -26.72 5.38 -20.66
N THR A 89 -27.92 4.80 -20.62
CA THR A 89 -28.95 4.87 -21.67
C THR A 89 -29.68 6.20 -21.76
N GLY A 90 -29.33 7.18 -20.93
CA GLY A 90 -30.03 8.46 -20.80
C GLY A 90 -30.80 8.57 -19.49
N ILE A 91 -31.68 9.56 -19.39
CA ILE A 91 -32.43 9.84 -18.17
C ILE A 91 -33.83 10.37 -18.51
N ASN A 92 -34.84 9.94 -17.76
CA ASN A 92 -36.12 10.65 -17.66
C ASN A 92 -35.96 11.85 -16.71
N ALA A 93 -35.43 12.97 -17.23
CA ALA A 93 -35.14 14.17 -16.44
C ALA A 93 -36.37 14.84 -15.80
N SER A 94 -37.59 14.43 -16.18
CA SER A 94 -38.84 14.94 -15.62
C SER A 94 -39.36 14.13 -14.42
N HIS A 95 -38.65 13.07 -14.02
CA HIS A 95 -39.01 12.28 -12.84
C HIS A 95 -38.73 13.06 -11.54
N GLU A 96 -39.67 13.03 -10.59
CA GLU A 96 -39.63 13.83 -9.34
C GLU A 96 -38.35 13.66 -8.50
N LEU A 97 -37.76 12.46 -8.50
CA LEU A 97 -36.46 12.22 -7.83
C LEU A 97 -35.33 13.13 -8.34
N PHE A 98 -35.41 13.66 -9.55
CA PHE A 98 -34.35 14.49 -10.12
C PHE A 98 -34.46 15.98 -9.79
N ASP A 99 -35.54 16.39 -9.11
CA ASP A 99 -35.75 17.78 -8.72
C ASP A 99 -34.61 18.29 -7.84
N GLY A 100 -33.91 19.32 -8.32
CA GLY A 100 -32.83 19.96 -7.58
C GLY A 100 -31.52 19.16 -7.51
N VAL A 101 -31.39 18.00 -8.16
CA VAL A 101 -30.15 17.19 -8.12
C VAL A 101 -29.43 17.04 -9.45
N LEU A 102 -30.01 17.48 -10.57
CA LEU A 102 -29.30 17.53 -11.86
C LEU A 102 -28.41 18.78 -11.95
N CYS A 103 -27.29 18.68 -12.66
CA CYS A 103 -26.45 19.83 -12.98
C CYS A 103 -27.10 20.70 -14.07
N ASP A 104 -26.44 21.82 -14.42
CA ASP A 104 -26.86 22.68 -15.53
C ASP A 104 -27.09 21.87 -16.82
N GLU A 105 -28.24 22.09 -17.44
CA GLU A 105 -28.68 21.42 -18.67
C GLU A 105 -27.70 21.63 -19.83
N GLY A 106 -26.99 22.75 -19.86
CA GLY A 106 -25.97 23.03 -20.88
C GLY A 106 -24.81 22.03 -20.90
N LEU A 107 -24.62 21.28 -19.79
CA LEU A 107 -23.58 20.26 -19.66
C LEU A 107 -24.06 18.85 -20.02
N TRP A 108 -25.37 18.62 -20.16
CA TRP A 108 -25.86 17.26 -20.42
C TRP A 108 -25.47 16.85 -21.83
N TYR A 109 -25.01 15.61 -22.02
CA TYR A 109 -24.40 15.20 -23.29
C TYR A 109 -24.94 13.87 -23.82
N ASN A 110 -25.34 13.84 -25.08
CA ASN A 110 -25.63 12.62 -25.81
C ASN A 110 -24.49 12.30 -26.77
N ALA A 111 -23.66 11.33 -26.39
CA ALA A 111 -22.48 10.89 -27.12
C ALA A 111 -22.79 10.12 -28.42
N ILE A 112 -24.03 9.65 -28.59
CA ILE A 112 -24.46 8.97 -29.83
C ILE A 112 -24.73 9.99 -30.94
N THR A 113 -25.25 11.17 -30.56
CA THR A 113 -25.64 12.22 -31.52
C THR A 113 -24.71 13.43 -31.51
N HIS A 114 -23.77 13.49 -30.56
CA HIS A 114 -22.87 14.61 -30.29
C HIS A 114 -23.62 15.92 -30.03
N LYS A 115 -24.69 15.85 -29.23
CA LYS A 115 -25.53 17.00 -28.89
C LYS A 115 -25.65 17.18 -27.39
N ASN A 116 -25.78 18.44 -26.97
CA ASN A 116 -25.94 18.81 -25.58
C ASN A 116 -27.38 19.25 -25.28
N GLY A 117 -27.82 19.05 -24.04
CA GLY A 117 -29.08 19.57 -23.52
C GLY A 117 -30.16 18.51 -23.29
N ARG A 118 -31.19 18.93 -22.55
CA ARG A 118 -32.35 18.13 -22.12
C ARG A 118 -33.02 17.36 -23.25
N ASP A 119 -33.22 17.98 -24.41
CA ASP A 119 -33.94 17.38 -25.54
C ASP A 119 -33.26 16.14 -26.13
N TYR A 120 -31.97 15.92 -25.85
CA TYR A 120 -31.19 14.83 -26.41
C TYR A 120 -30.88 13.72 -25.41
N ILE A 121 -31.23 13.86 -24.14
CA ILE A 121 -30.80 12.92 -23.10
C ILE A 121 -31.85 11.88 -22.71
N ASN A 122 -33.05 11.94 -23.27
CA ASN A 122 -34.16 11.09 -22.84
C ASN A 122 -33.79 9.59 -22.87
N ASP A 123 -34.27 8.86 -21.86
CA ASP A 123 -34.04 7.42 -21.75
C ASP A 123 -35.03 6.66 -22.63
N THR A 124 -34.65 6.49 -23.89
CA THR A 124 -35.46 5.81 -24.91
C THR A 124 -35.21 4.31 -24.97
N CYS A 125 -34.46 3.73 -24.02
CA CYS A 125 -34.14 2.31 -24.07
C CYS A 125 -35.39 1.46 -23.79
N ASN A 126 -35.68 0.53 -24.70
CA ASN A 126 -36.84 -0.35 -24.66
C ASN A 126 -36.47 -1.83 -24.81
N ASN A 127 -35.21 -2.19 -24.54
CA ASN A 127 -34.71 -3.55 -24.75
C ASN A 127 -34.41 -4.29 -23.44
N GLY A 128 -35.20 -5.32 -23.14
CA GLY A 128 -34.93 -6.32 -22.10
C GLY A 128 -34.65 -5.71 -20.72
N LYS A 129 -33.53 -6.11 -20.10
CA LYS A 129 -33.16 -5.63 -18.76
C LYS A 129 -32.70 -4.17 -18.73
N LEU A 130 -32.36 -3.60 -19.89
CA LEU A 130 -31.84 -2.24 -20.03
C LEU A 130 -32.92 -1.18 -20.22
N VAL A 131 -34.20 -1.57 -20.26
CA VAL A 131 -35.33 -0.64 -20.30
C VAL A 131 -35.23 0.35 -19.14
N GLY A 132 -35.12 1.65 -19.44
CA GLY A 132 -35.00 2.70 -18.42
C GLY A 132 -33.77 2.60 -17.51
N HIS A 133 -32.69 1.94 -17.97
CA HIS A 133 -31.54 1.60 -17.11
C HIS A 133 -30.81 2.84 -16.57
N GLY A 134 -30.48 3.79 -17.43
CA GLY A 134 -29.81 5.03 -17.02
C GLY A 134 -30.66 5.88 -16.08
N THR A 135 -31.97 5.91 -16.29
CA THR A 135 -32.91 6.55 -15.35
C THR A 135 -32.87 5.88 -13.98
N HIS A 136 -32.87 4.56 -13.93
CA HIS A 136 -32.82 3.81 -12.66
C HIS A 136 -31.50 4.03 -11.92
N VAL A 137 -30.38 3.95 -12.63
CA VAL A 137 -29.03 4.20 -12.09
C VAL A 137 -28.89 5.62 -11.56
N ALA A 138 -29.26 6.63 -12.36
CA ALA A 138 -29.26 8.03 -11.92
C ALA A 138 -30.19 8.25 -10.72
N GLY A 139 -31.34 7.56 -10.69
CA GLY A 139 -32.28 7.62 -9.60
C GLY A 139 -31.72 7.10 -8.28
N ILE A 140 -30.79 6.14 -8.29
CA ILE A 140 -30.12 5.66 -7.06
C ILE A 140 -29.23 6.78 -6.52
N VAL A 141 -28.42 7.43 -7.38
CA VAL A 141 -27.60 8.58 -6.98
C VAL A 141 -28.48 9.71 -6.44
N ALA A 142 -29.60 10.00 -7.11
CA ALA A 142 -30.53 11.05 -6.71
C ALA A 142 -31.15 10.79 -5.32
N GLN A 143 -31.54 9.55 -5.06
CA GLN A 143 -32.05 9.13 -3.76
C GLN A 143 -31.02 9.38 -2.65
N GLU A 144 -29.77 8.96 -2.85
CA GLU A 144 -28.72 9.17 -1.85
C GLU A 144 -28.41 10.66 -1.63
N ILE A 145 -28.36 11.49 -2.68
CA ILE A 145 -28.17 12.94 -2.54
C ILE A 145 -29.26 13.56 -1.65
N LYS A 146 -30.53 13.25 -1.93
CA LYS A 146 -31.68 13.79 -1.18
C LYS A 146 -31.72 13.25 0.25
N LYS A 147 -31.49 11.94 0.42
CA LYS A 147 -31.47 11.23 1.71
C LYS A 147 -30.54 11.90 2.74
N TYR A 148 -29.41 12.44 2.27
CA TYR A 148 -28.41 13.08 3.13
C TYR A 148 -28.35 14.61 3.00
N GLY A 149 -29.28 15.24 2.27
CA GLY A 149 -29.36 16.70 2.12
C GLY A 149 -28.10 17.30 1.48
N LEU A 150 -27.68 16.75 0.34
CA LEU A 150 -26.47 17.09 -0.40
C LEU A 150 -26.73 17.81 -1.74
N GLU A 151 -27.94 18.32 -1.96
CA GLU A 151 -28.34 18.95 -3.21
C GLU A 151 -27.47 20.16 -3.58
N ASP A 152 -26.93 20.88 -2.60
CA ASP A 152 -26.01 22.01 -2.83
C ASP A 152 -24.56 21.58 -3.10
N TYR A 153 -24.22 20.30 -2.92
CA TYR A 153 -22.83 19.81 -2.95
C TYR A 153 -22.56 18.82 -4.09
N ILE A 154 -23.56 18.02 -4.45
CA ILE A 154 -23.43 16.97 -5.46
C ILE A 154 -24.56 17.15 -6.49
N LYS A 155 -24.20 17.09 -7.78
CA LYS A 155 -25.16 17.07 -8.88
C LYS A 155 -24.91 15.88 -9.80
N ILE A 156 -25.97 15.36 -10.41
CA ILE A 156 -25.87 14.33 -11.44
C ILE A 156 -25.64 15.03 -12.78
N LEU A 157 -24.66 14.54 -13.54
CA LEU A 157 -24.40 14.90 -14.93
C LEU A 157 -24.88 13.74 -15.82
N PRO A 158 -26.03 13.89 -16.50
CA PRO A 158 -26.51 12.90 -17.45
C PRO A 158 -25.63 12.82 -18.70
N VAL A 159 -25.12 11.62 -19.01
CA VAL A 159 -24.34 11.36 -20.23
C VAL A 159 -24.90 10.12 -20.95
N LYS A 160 -25.55 10.30 -22.09
CA LYS A 160 -26.16 9.21 -22.86
C LYS A 160 -25.15 8.60 -23.82
N ALA A 161 -24.83 7.33 -23.62
CA ALA A 161 -23.98 6.51 -24.48
C ALA A 161 -24.67 5.21 -24.97
N GLY A 162 -25.84 4.86 -24.39
CA GLY A 162 -26.65 3.72 -24.80
C GLY A 162 -27.84 4.10 -25.69
N ASP A 163 -28.05 3.37 -26.79
CA ASP A 163 -29.16 3.61 -27.73
C ASP A 163 -30.51 3.02 -27.26
N SER A 164 -31.56 3.18 -28.07
CA SER A 164 -32.90 2.65 -27.77
C SER A 164 -32.96 1.12 -27.69
N ASN A 165 -31.98 0.43 -28.26
CA ASN A 165 -31.84 -1.03 -28.20
C ASN A 165 -30.93 -1.47 -27.05
N GLY A 166 -30.47 -0.56 -26.19
CA GLY A 166 -29.56 -0.86 -25.09
C GLY A 166 -28.14 -1.20 -25.55
N ARG A 167 -27.75 -0.81 -26.76
CA ARG A 167 -26.39 -0.99 -27.26
C ARG A 167 -25.52 0.18 -26.84
N PHE A 168 -24.37 -0.14 -26.26
CA PHE A 168 -23.28 0.78 -25.96
C PHE A 168 -22.17 0.61 -26.99
N ASP A 169 -22.18 1.42 -28.04
CA ASP A 169 -21.11 1.41 -29.03
C ASP A 169 -19.82 1.97 -28.43
N SER A 170 -18.67 1.35 -28.71
CA SER A 170 -17.40 1.76 -28.11
C SER A 170 -17.03 3.18 -28.49
N VAL A 171 -17.40 3.67 -29.67
CA VAL A 171 -17.16 5.06 -30.08
C VAL A 171 -17.94 6.01 -29.18
N ALA A 172 -19.25 5.77 -29.00
CA ALA A 172 -20.09 6.60 -28.14
C ALA A 172 -19.63 6.57 -26.68
N VAL A 173 -19.17 5.42 -26.17
CA VAL A 173 -18.61 5.32 -24.82
C VAL A 173 -17.30 6.12 -24.69
N VAL A 174 -16.39 6.03 -25.67
CA VAL A 174 -15.15 6.83 -25.71
C VAL A 174 -15.45 8.32 -25.75
N ASP A 175 -16.43 8.74 -26.55
CA ASP A 175 -16.81 10.15 -26.67
C ASP A 175 -17.47 10.66 -25.39
N ALA A 176 -18.29 9.85 -24.72
CA ALA A 176 -18.84 10.16 -23.41
C ALA A 176 -17.75 10.36 -22.35
N ILE A 177 -16.78 9.45 -22.27
CA ILE A 177 -15.65 9.55 -21.33
C ILE A 177 -14.79 10.76 -21.64
N SER A 178 -14.51 11.01 -22.92
CA SER A 178 -13.69 12.14 -23.37
C SER A 178 -14.36 13.47 -23.04
N TYR A 179 -15.68 13.58 -23.26
CA TYR A 179 -16.46 14.75 -22.88
C TYR A 179 -16.37 15.03 -21.37
N VAL A 180 -16.55 14.00 -20.54
CA VAL A 180 -16.45 14.14 -19.08
C VAL A 180 -15.04 14.54 -18.64
N LYS A 181 -14.00 13.92 -19.21
CA LYS A 181 -12.61 14.30 -18.97
C LYS A 181 -12.37 15.77 -19.33
N ASP A 182 -12.86 16.24 -20.47
CA ASP A 182 -12.66 17.63 -20.90
C ASP A 182 -13.34 18.62 -19.93
N LEU A 183 -14.50 18.26 -19.36
CA LEU A 183 -15.10 19.05 -18.27
C LEU A 183 -14.22 19.05 -17.01
N ALA A 184 -13.59 17.93 -16.67
CA ALA A 184 -12.67 17.87 -15.53
C ALA A 184 -11.47 18.81 -15.70
N THR A 185 -10.91 18.90 -16.92
CA THR A 185 -9.84 19.87 -17.24
C THR A 185 -10.29 21.34 -17.12
N GLN A 186 -11.61 21.58 -17.12
CA GLN A 186 -12.24 22.89 -16.92
C GLN A 186 -12.61 23.12 -15.44
N ASN A 187 -11.84 22.55 -14.52
CA ASN A 187 -11.98 22.71 -13.08
C ASN A 187 -13.31 22.19 -12.51
N LYS A 188 -13.89 21.17 -13.15
CA LYS A 188 -15.01 20.39 -12.59
C LYS A 188 -14.46 19.17 -11.85
N THR A 189 -14.96 18.91 -10.65
CA THR A 189 -14.68 17.64 -9.97
C THR A 189 -15.75 16.64 -10.36
N ILE A 190 -15.34 15.50 -10.92
CA ILE A 190 -16.28 14.55 -11.51
C ILE A 190 -15.95 13.12 -11.06
N VAL A 191 -17.00 12.40 -10.65
CA VAL A 191 -17.00 10.95 -10.49
C VAL A 191 -17.81 10.36 -11.64
N ILE A 192 -17.22 9.51 -12.46
CA ILE A 192 -17.91 8.76 -13.49
C ILE A 192 -18.53 7.50 -12.88
N ASN A 193 -19.84 7.32 -13.08
CA ASN A 193 -20.53 6.07 -12.90
C ASN A 193 -20.70 5.36 -14.26
N MET A 194 -20.06 4.21 -14.43
CA MET A 194 -20.24 3.30 -15.55
C MET A 194 -20.91 2.01 -15.07
N SER A 195 -22.25 2.01 -15.03
CA SER A 195 -23.05 0.82 -14.72
C SER A 195 -23.09 -0.19 -15.89
N LEU A 196 -21.96 -0.35 -16.57
CA LEU A 196 -21.76 -1.14 -17.77
C LEU A 196 -20.41 -1.87 -17.70
N THR A 197 -20.32 -2.98 -18.43
CA THR A 197 -19.08 -3.73 -18.64
C THR A 197 -19.15 -4.44 -20.00
N SER A 198 -18.00 -4.72 -20.60
CA SER A 198 -17.92 -5.47 -21.84
C SER A 198 -16.80 -6.50 -21.80
N TYR A 199 -17.15 -7.74 -22.14
CA TYR A 199 -16.19 -8.85 -22.31
C TYR A 199 -15.50 -8.84 -23.67
N TYR A 200 -15.99 -8.02 -24.60
CA TYR A 200 -15.51 -7.95 -25.98
C TYR A 200 -14.50 -6.81 -26.20
N TRP A 201 -14.40 -5.88 -25.25
CA TRP A 201 -13.32 -4.90 -25.26
C TRP A 201 -12.03 -5.63 -24.88
N GLY A 202 -11.15 -5.82 -25.86
CA GLY A 202 -9.84 -6.41 -25.63
C GLY A 202 -8.99 -5.52 -24.72
N LYS A 203 -7.93 -6.10 -24.14
CA LYS A 203 -6.96 -5.33 -23.35
C LYS A 203 -6.43 -4.15 -24.16
N ASN A 204 -6.37 -2.97 -23.55
CA ASN A 204 -5.96 -1.71 -24.18
C ASN A 204 -6.93 -1.28 -25.30
N SER A 205 -8.22 -1.56 -25.12
CA SER A 205 -9.24 -1.03 -26.04
C SER A 205 -9.26 0.51 -26.03
N ASN A 206 -9.88 1.12 -27.03
CA ASN A 206 -10.07 2.58 -27.03
C ASN A 206 -10.84 3.06 -25.79
N VAL A 207 -11.75 2.23 -25.25
CA VAL A 207 -12.45 2.52 -24.00
C VAL A 207 -11.48 2.51 -22.82
N ASP A 208 -10.60 1.50 -22.72
CA ASP A 208 -9.59 1.43 -21.65
C ASP A 208 -8.67 2.66 -21.68
N VAL A 209 -8.22 3.06 -22.88
CA VAL A 209 -7.37 4.24 -23.07
C VAL A 209 -8.11 5.52 -22.67
N ALA A 210 -9.39 5.65 -23.02
CA ALA A 210 -10.20 6.79 -22.64
C ALA A 210 -10.39 6.87 -21.12
N VAL A 211 -10.71 5.74 -20.47
CA VAL A 211 -10.84 5.64 -19.01
C VAL A 211 -9.54 6.03 -18.31
N GLN A 212 -8.41 5.44 -18.71
CA GLN A 212 -7.10 5.79 -18.15
C GLN A 212 -6.70 7.25 -18.43
N SER A 213 -7.17 7.82 -19.54
CA SER A 213 -7.00 9.26 -19.78
C SER A 213 -7.84 10.10 -18.84
N ALA A 214 -9.08 9.71 -18.52
CA ALA A 214 -9.92 10.44 -17.56
C ALA A 214 -9.35 10.37 -16.14
N VAL A 215 -8.92 9.18 -15.71
CA VAL A 215 -8.27 8.97 -14.42
C VAL A 215 -7.04 9.86 -14.23
N ARG A 216 -6.20 9.99 -15.26
CA ARG A 216 -5.02 10.87 -15.22
C ARG A 216 -5.34 12.36 -15.05
N GLU A 217 -6.53 12.79 -15.46
CA GLU A 217 -7.02 14.16 -15.26
C GLU A 217 -7.76 14.32 -13.91
N GLY A 218 -7.66 13.35 -13.01
CA GLY A 218 -8.27 13.40 -11.69
C GLY A 218 -9.76 13.02 -11.68
N VAL A 219 -10.25 12.28 -12.67
CA VAL A 219 -11.63 11.75 -12.67
C VAL A 219 -11.66 10.40 -11.97
N ILE A 220 -12.48 10.26 -10.93
CA ILE A 220 -12.74 8.94 -10.32
C ILE A 220 -13.67 8.16 -11.24
N VAL A 221 -13.37 6.91 -11.51
CA VAL A 221 -14.24 6.03 -12.32
C VAL A 221 -14.69 4.86 -11.47
N CYS A 222 -16.00 4.70 -11.32
CA CYS A 222 -16.63 3.54 -10.71
C CYS A 222 -17.32 2.73 -11.81
N ALA A 223 -17.03 1.43 -11.88
CA ALA A 223 -17.56 0.58 -12.95
C ALA A 223 -18.10 -0.76 -12.44
N ALA A 224 -19.18 -1.23 -13.07
CA ALA A 224 -19.82 -2.50 -12.70
C ALA A 224 -18.93 -3.71 -13.04
N ALA A 225 -18.72 -4.62 -12.09
CA ALA A 225 -17.91 -5.82 -12.28
C ALA A 225 -18.51 -6.81 -13.31
N GLY A 226 -19.82 -6.75 -13.54
CA GLY A 226 -20.55 -7.66 -14.42
C GLY A 226 -21.43 -8.68 -13.68
N ASN A 227 -22.23 -9.41 -14.46
CA ASN A 227 -23.37 -10.21 -13.99
C ASN A 227 -23.34 -11.69 -14.47
N GLU A 228 -22.16 -12.29 -14.55
CA GLU A 228 -21.93 -13.64 -15.07
C GLU A 228 -21.53 -14.65 -13.99
N GLY A 229 -21.33 -14.21 -12.74
CA GLY A 229 -20.89 -15.06 -11.63
C GLY A 229 -19.43 -15.51 -11.75
N TYR A 230 -18.61 -14.77 -12.49
CA TYR A 230 -17.24 -15.16 -12.81
C TYR A 230 -16.26 -14.73 -11.72
N ASN A 231 -15.43 -15.67 -11.29
CA ASN A 231 -14.23 -15.39 -10.50
C ASN A 231 -13.13 -14.86 -11.43
N SER A 232 -12.55 -13.71 -11.12
CA SER A 232 -11.47 -13.07 -11.89
C SER A 232 -10.22 -13.93 -12.03
N SER A 233 -10.01 -14.90 -11.14
CA SER A 233 -8.88 -15.85 -11.21
C SER A 233 -9.13 -17.01 -12.19
N SER A 234 -10.31 -17.10 -12.80
CA SER A 234 -10.66 -18.18 -13.74
C SER A 234 -9.92 -18.01 -15.07
N ALA A 235 -9.11 -18.99 -15.45
CA ALA A 235 -8.42 -18.97 -16.73
C ALA A 235 -9.39 -18.92 -17.92
N GLY A 236 -9.02 -18.18 -18.97
CA GLY A 236 -9.75 -18.13 -20.24
C GLY A 236 -11.01 -17.25 -20.24
N LYS A 237 -11.26 -16.48 -19.18
CA LYS A 237 -12.38 -15.53 -19.13
C LYS A 237 -11.86 -14.09 -19.21
N SER A 238 -12.52 -13.27 -20.03
CA SER A 238 -12.31 -11.81 -19.98
C SER A 238 -12.82 -11.28 -18.64
N LEU A 239 -12.05 -10.39 -18.01
CA LEU A 239 -12.42 -9.76 -16.75
C LEU A 239 -13.50 -8.68 -16.91
N GLY A 240 -13.81 -8.29 -18.15
CA GLY A 240 -14.76 -7.21 -18.43
C GLY A 240 -14.14 -5.84 -18.18
N SER A 241 -14.18 -4.96 -19.19
CA SER A 241 -13.72 -3.57 -19.08
C SER A 241 -14.92 -2.63 -18.91
N PRO A 242 -14.82 -1.54 -18.11
CA PRO A 242 -13.59 -1.00 -17.50
C PRO A 242 -13.35 -1.38 -16.04
N ALA A 243 -14.22 -2.17 -15.41
CA ALA A 243 -14.14 -2.47 -13.98
C ALA A 243 -12.86 -3.22 -13.55
N CYS A 244 -12.17 -3.90 -14.46
CA CYS A 244 -10.91 -4.59 -14.17
C CYS A 244 -9.65 -3.74 -14.37
N LEU A 245 -9.80 -2.48 -14.79
CA LEU A 245 -8.67 -1.61 -15.06
C LEU A 245 -8.06 -1.08 -13.76
N GLU A 246 -6.75 -0.88 -13.74
CA GLU A 246 -6.08 -0.18 -12.63
C GLU A 246 -6.66 1.22 -12.46
N ASN A 247 -6.73 1.71 -11.21
CA ASN A 247 -7.25 3.04 -10.89
C ASN A 247 -8.74 3.27 -11.25
N VAL A 248 -9.48 2.17 -11.51
CA VAL A 248 -10.94 2.15 -11.59
C VAL A 248 -11.45 1.41 -10.37
N ILE A 249 -12.49 1.93 -9.72
CA ILE A 249 -13.14 1.24 -8.61
C ILE A 249 -14.13 0.22 -9.20
N GLY A 250 -13.72 -1.04 -9.21
CA GLY A 250 -14.54 -2.16 -9.69
C GLY A 250 -15.60 -2.58 -8.65
N VAL A 251 -16.87 -2.56 -9.06
CA VAL A 251 -18.01 -2.70 -8.12
C VAL A 251 -18.71 -4.04 -8.29
N MET A 252 -18.61 -4.86 -7.24
CA MET A 252 -19.36 -6.11 -7.06
C MET A 252 -20.69 -5.83 -6.36
N ASN A 253 -21.62 -6.79 -6.39
CA ASN A 253 -22.88 -6.63 -5.68
C ASN A 253 -23.25 -7.77 -4.72
N TYR A 254 -24.07 -7.41 -3.74
CA TYR A 254 -24.65 -8.31 -2.75
C TYR A 254 -26.15 -8.02 -2.54
N MET A 255 -26.83 -8.93 -1.85
CA MET A 255 -28.22 -8.83 -1.43
C MET A 255 -28.36 -8.85 0.09
N GLU A 256 -29.57 -8.65 0.57
CA GLU A 256 -29.93 -8.72 1.99
C GLU A 256 -29.29 -9.95 2.68
N GLY A 257 -28.78 -9.74 3.89
CA GLY A 257 -27.99 -10.71 4.65
C GLY A 257 -26.50 -10.71 4.34
N LEU A 258 -25.99 -9.70 3.62
CA LEU A 258 -24.60 -9.62 3.13
C LEU A 258 -24.23 -10.83 2.27
N ILE A 259 -25.22 -11.38 1.57
CA ILE A 259 -25.07 -12.54 0.72
C ILE A 259 -24.59 -12.06 -0.65
N PRO A 260 -23.46 -12.57 -1.19
CA PRO A 260 -23.08 -12.31 -2.57
C PRO A 260 -24.23 -12.54 -3.55
N ALA A 261 -24.46 -11.60 -4.47
CA ALA A 261 -25.43 -11.87 -5.52
C ALA A 261 -24.91 -13.03 -6.40
N PRO A 262 -25.72 -14.06 -6.72
CA PRO A 262 -25.23 -15.26 -7.41
C PRO A 262 -24.54 -15.00 -8.76
N LYS A 263 -24.92 -13.88 -9.40
CA LYS A 263 -24.39 -13.45 -10.70
C LYS A 263 -23.32 -12.37 -10.60
N SER A 264 -22.99 -11.84 -9.43
CA SER A 264 -21.90 -10.87 -9.33
C SER A 264 -20.61 -11.52 -9.83
N ASN A 265 -19.93 -10.88 -10.77
CA ASN A 265 -18.51 -11.18 -10.93
C ASN A 265 -17.77 -10.77 -9.65
N TYR A 266 -16.68 -11.47 -9.34
CA TYR A 266 -15.94 -11.29 -8.10
C TYR A 266 -14.47 -11.67 -8.26
N GLY A 267 -13.66 -11.33 -7.26
CA GLY A 267 -12.23 -11.66 -7.22
C GLY A 267 -11.35 -10.41 -7.18
N THR A 268 -10.04 -10.61 -7.21
CA THR A 268 -9.03 -9.56 -6.99
C THR A 268 -8.97 -8.49 -8.08
N ALA A 269 -9.71 -8.65 -9.18
CA ALA A 269 -9.82 -7.64 -10.22
C ALA A 269 -10.83 -6.52 -9.90
N TYR A 270 -11.54 -6.62 -8.76
CA TYR A 270 -12.55 -5.64 -8.33
C TYR A 270 -12.33 -5.29 -6.85
N ASP A 271 -12.93 -4.19 -6.39
CA ASP A 271 -12.51 -3.52 -5.15
C ASP A 271 -13.52 -3.56 -4.02
N ILE A 272 -14.78 -3.29 -4.33
CA ILE A 272 -15.83 -2.99 -3.33
C ILE A 272 -17.12 -3.70 -3.71
N ALA A 273 -17.79 -4.29 -2.72
CA ALA A 273 -19.14 -4.84 -2.85
C ALA A 273 -20.18 -3.86 -2.28
N ALA A 274 -21.24 -3.60 -3.03
CA ALA A 274 -22.34 -2.71 -2.61
C ALA A 274 -23.73 -3.37 -2.85
N PRO A 275 -24.82 -2.85 -2.25
CA PRO A 275 -26.17 -3.36 -2.48
C PRO A 275 -26.52 -3.34 -3.98
N GLY A 276 -27.02 -4.45 -4.51
CA GLY A 276 -27.39 -4.48 -5.93
C GLY A 276 -28.44 -5.52 -6.29
N GLN A 277 -29.23 -5.99 -5.33
CA GLN A 277 -30.42 -6.82 -5.58
C GLN A 277 -31.64 -6.20 -4.91
N ASN A 278 -32.79 -6.30 -5.58
CA ASN A 278 -34.06 -5.70 -5.18
C ASN A 278 -33.92 -4.19 -4.91
N ILE A 279 -33.25 -3.47 -5.81
CA ILE A 279 -33.02 -2.02 -5.68
C ILE A 279 -34.14 -1.28 -6.39
N LYS A 280 -34.97 -0.55 -5.62
CA LYS A 280 -36.05 0.26 -6.17
C LYS A 280 -35.56 1.68 -6.49
N SER A 281 -35.86 2.17 -7.68
CA SER A 281 -35.44 3.50 -8.14
C SER A 281 -36.34 4.03 -9.25
N ALA A 282 -36.04 5.22 -9.76
CA ALA A 282 -36.78 5.91 -10.82
C ALA A 282 -36.97 5.02 -12.06
N ALA A 283 -38.18 5.05 -12.60
CA ALA A 283 -38.51 4.47 -13.90
C ALA A 283 -38.54 5.56 -14.98
N LYS A 284 -38.38 5.16 -16.23
CA LYS A 284 -38.47 6.08 -17.37
C LYS A 284 -39.92 6.52 -17.63
N SER A 285 -40.09 7.53 -18.48
CA SER A 285 -41.34 8.32 -18.61
C SER A 285 -42.58 7.56 -19.09
N ASP A 286 -42.40 6.47 -19.82
CA ASP A 286 -43.46 5.66 -20.45
C ASP A 286 -43.72 4.33 -19.71
N GLU A 287 -43.12 4.14 -18.54
CA GLU A 287 -43.46 3.02 -17.65
C GLU A 287 -44.78 3.30 -16.91
N THR A 288 -45.49 2.23 -16.56
CA THR A 288 -46.79 2.33 -15.85
C THR A 288 -46.63 2.89 -14.45
N GLU A 289 -45.54 2.54 -13.78
CA GLU A 289 -45.21 2.99 -12.43
C GLU A 289 -44.02 3.94 -12.48
N PRO A 290 -44.01 5.03 -11.68
CA PRO A 290 -42.88 5.97 -11.64
C PRO A 290 -41.61 5.32 -11.06
N TYR A 291 -41.74 4.21 -10.33
CA TYR A 291 -40.61 3.49 -9.73
C TYR A 291 -40.58 2.04 -10.19
N CYS A 292 -39.38 1.49 -10.37
CA CYS A 292 -39.18 0.07 -10.67
C CYS A 292 -38.01 -0.54 -9.89
N THR A 293 -38.00 -1.86 -9.80
CA THR A 293 -36.97 -2.64 -9.10
C THR A 293 -36.05 -3.32 -10.11
N LYS A 294 -34.73 -3.20 -9.91
CA LYS A 294 -33.72 -3.85 -10.75
C LYS A 294 -32.62 -4.50 -9.91
N ASP A 295 -31.89 -5.39 -10.58
CA ASP A 295 -30.83 -6.23 -10.03
C ASP A 295 -29.57 -6.13 -10.90
N GLY A 296 -28.41 -6.07 -10.26
CA GLY A 296 -27.11 -6.24 -10.89
C GLY A 296 -26.01 -5.40 -10.25
N THR A 297 -24.77 -5.65 -10.66
CA THR A 297 -23.63 -4.78 -10.35
C THR A 297 -23.86 -3.35 -10.84
N SER A 298 -24.63 -3.18 -11.91
CA SER A 298 -25.13 -1.88 -12.39
C SER A 298 -25.87 -1.06 -11.33
N MET A 299 -26.62 -1.69 -10.41
CA MET A 299 -27.33 -0.99 -9.33
C MET A 299 -26.43 -0.76 -8.12
N ALA A 300 -25.33 -1.52 -7.97
CA ALA A 300 -24.34 -1.34 -6.91
C ALA A 300 -23.39 -0.17 -7.20
N THR A 301 -22.96 -0.01 -8.46
CA THR A 301 -22.06 1.07 -8.90
C THR A 301 -22.49 2.49 -8.50
N PRO A 302 -23.78 2.89 -8.60
CA PRO A 302 -24.18 4.26 -8.22
C PRO A 302 -24.05 4.55 -6.72
N PHE A 303 -24.17 3.56 -5.83
CA PHE A 303 -23.89 3.77 -4.41
C PHE A 303 -22.41 4.07 -4.16
N VAL A 304 -21.51 3.36 -4.84
CA VAL A 304 -20.06 3.60 -4.75
C VAL A 304 -19.69 4.94 -5.37
N SER A 305 -20.31 5.30 -6.49
CA SER A 305 -20.11 6.60 -7.15
C SER A 305 -20.58 7.77 -6.27
N PHE A 306 -21.72 7.61 -5.59
CA PHE A 306 -22.20 8.57 -4.60
C PHE A 306 -21.21 8.70 -3.43
N ALA A 307 -20.73 7.58 -2.87
CA ALA A 307 -19.76 7.60 -1.78
C ALA A 307 -18.45 8.30 -2.18
N ALA A 308 -17.94 8.04 -3.39
CA ALA A 308 -16.78 8.76 -3.93
C ALA A 308 -17.04 10.27 -4.01
N ALA A 309 -18.22 10.69 -4.47
CA ALA A 309 -18.58 12.11 -4.55
C ALA A 309 -18.68 12.78 -3.16
N VAL A 310 -19.15 12.06 -2.13
CA VAL A 310 -19.10 12.54 -0.73
C VAL A 310 -17.65 12.70 -0.25
N LEU A 311 -16.79 11.75 -0.56
CA LEU A 311 -15.39 11.81 -0.17
C LEU A 311 -14.62 12.93 -0.90
N GLU A 312 -15.01 13.28 -2.14
CA GLU A 312 -14.50 14.48 -2.81
C GLU A 312 -14.84 15.77 -2.03
N ILE A 313 -15.98 15.83 -1.35
CA ILE A 313 -16.29 16.95 -0.44
C ILE A 313 -15.35 16.89 0.78
N ARG A 314 -15.24 15.72 1.42
CA ARG A 314 -14.41 15.50 2.62
C ARG A 314 -12.94 15.87 2.42
N PHE A 315 -12.39 15.54 1.26
CA PHE A 315 -10.98 15.77 0.93
C PHE A 315 -10.75 17.00 0.06
N ASN A 316 -11.79 17.84 -0.12
CA ASN A 316 -11.73 19.07 -0.88
C ASN A 316 -11.16 18.87 -2.30
N ARG A 317 -11.79 17.96 -3.06
CA ARG A 317 -11.53 17.66 -4.47
C ARG A 317 -10.17 17.01 -4.76
N LYS A 318 -9.66 16.19 -3.82
CA LYS A 318 -8.40 15.44 -3.96
C LYS A 318 -8.69 13.99 -4.38
N SER A 319 -8.97 13.79 -5.66
CA SER A 319 -9.46 12.52 -6.21
C SER A 319 -8.53 11.32 -5.98
N ALA A 320 -7.22 11.51 -6.03
CA ALA A 320 -6.26 10.45 -5.71
C ALA A 320 -6.42 9.95 -4.26
N THR A 321 -6.58 10.88 -3.30
CA THR A 321 -6.85 10.53 -1.90
C THR A 321 -8.18 9.79 -1.75
N VAL A 322 -9.22 10.20 -2.48
CA VAL A 322 -10.51 9.49 -2.45
C VAL A 322 -10.37 8.05 -2.95
N TYR A 323 -9.70 7.85 -4.09
CA TYR A 323 -9.43 6.52 -4.63
C TYR A 323 -8.67 5.65 -3.62
N ASP A 324 -7.59 6.20 -3.04
CA ASP A 324 -6.78 5.50 -2.04
C ASP A 324 -7.59 5.12 -0.80
N VAL A 325 -8.42 6.04 -0.29
CA VAL A 325 -9.29 5.78 0.86
C VAL A 325 -10.24 4.62 0.58
N MET A 326 -10.96 4.68 -0.54
CA MET A 326 -11.95 3.68 -0.90
C MET A 326 -11.33 2.30 -1.18
N THR A 327 -10.14 2.26 -1.78
CA THR A 327 -9.48 1.02 -2.18
C THR A 327 -8.49 0.46 -1.16
N ASN A 328 -8.10 1.22 -0.14
CA ASN A 328 -7.17 0.76 0.91
C ASN A 328 -7.77 0.73 2.32
N THR A 329 -8.99 1.21 2.55
CA THR A 329 -9.66 1.00 3.85
C THR A 329 -9.88 -0.50 4.05
N PRO A 330 -9.35 -1.11 5.12
CA PRO A 330 -9.39 -2.56 5.27
C PRO A 330 -10.79 -3.06 5.58
N ALA A 331 -11.08 -4.30 5.17
CA ALA A 331 -12.39 -4.94 5.38
C ALA A 331 -12.76 -5.08 6.87
N VAL A 332 -11.78 -5.06 7.79
CA VAL A 332 -12.04 -5.02 9.23
C VAL A 332 -12.74 -3.71 9.67
N ALA A 333 -12.52 -2.63 8.93
CA ALA A 333 -13.16 -1.33 9.19
C ALA A 333 -14.48 -1.19 8.42
N THR A 334 -14.52 -1.63 7.16
CA THR A 334 -15.71 -1.44 6.31
C THR A 334 -16.75 -2.55 6.43
N GLY A 335 -16.37 -3.69 7.01
CA GLY A 335 -17.08 -4.95 6.86
C GLY A 335 -16.74 -5.65 5.54
N SER A 336 -17.28 -6.85 5.36
CA SER A 336 -16.90 -7.69 4.22
C SER A 336 -18.03 -8.52 3.65
N VAL A 337 -17.92 -8.89 2.39
CA VAL A 337 -18.81 -9.84 1.71
C VAL A 337 -17.97 -10.98 1.13
N SER A 338 -18.35 -12.22 1.42
CA SER A 338 -17.55 -13.41 1.11
C SER A 338 -18.11 -14.19 -0.08
N TYR A 339 -17.40 -14.18 -1.21
CA TYR A 339 -17.78 -14.77 -2.49
C TYR A 339 -17.22 -16.19 -2.68
N GLY A 340 -17.96 -17.02 -3.42
CA GLY A 340 -17.49 -18.35 -3.84
C GLY A 340 -17.18 -19.30 -2.67
N ASN A 341 -18.00 -19.29 -1.61
CA ASN A 341 -17.77 -20.05 -0.37
C ASN A 341 -16.45 -19.70 0.35
N GLY A 342 -16.09 -18.41 0.38
CA GLY A 342 -14.88 -17.96 1.07
C GLY A 342 -13.62 -17.91 0.21
N VAL A 343 -13.73 -18.17 -1.09
CA VAL A 343 -12.59 -18.07 -2.02
C VAL A 343 -12.08 -16.64 -2.14
N TYR A 344 -12.98 -15.65 -2.06
CA TYR A 344 -12.62 -14.24 -2.11
C TYR A 344 -13.49 -13.44 -1.17
N THR A 345 -12.89 -12.55 -0.38
CA THR A 345 -13.60 -11.67 0.54
C THR A 345 -13.40 -10.23 0.08
N ALA A 346 -14.49 -9.61 -0.36
CA ALA A 346 -14.53 -8.22 -0.76
C ALA A 346 -14.71 -7.30 0.44
N ARG A 347 -14.18 -6.08 0.36
CA ARG A 347 -14.60 -4.98 1.23
C ARG A 347 -16.05 -4.62 0.92
N LYS A 348 -16.84 -4.36 1.95
CA LYS A 348 -18.20 -3.80 1.79
C LYS A 348 -18.09 -2.29 1.61
N LEU A 349 -18.99 -1.69 0.83
CA LEU A 349 -19.24 -0.25 0.86
C LEU A 349 -19.66 0.17 2.28
N ASN A 350 -18.94 1.11 2.87
CA ASN A 350 -19.26 1.68 4.17
C ASN A 350 -18.70 3.11 4.23
N LEU A 351 -19.56 4.10 4.00
CA LEU A 351 -19.14 5.49 3.88
C LEU A 351 -18.67 6.07 5.22
N SER A 352 -19.33 5.74 6.34
CA SER A 352 -18.89 6.19 7.66
C SER A 352 -17.49 5.67 7.98
N ALA A 353 -17.21 4.39 7.69
CA ALA A 353 -15.87 3.82 7.83
C ALA A 353 -14.83 4.55 6.96
N PHE A 354 -15.15 4.88 5.70
CA PHE A 354 -14.23 5.64 4.84
C PHE A 354 -13.94 7.05 5.35
N VAL A 355 -14.91 7.70 5.99
CA VAL A 355 -14.75 9.06 6.54
C VAL A 355 -13.92 9.07 7.82
N ASP A 356 -14.10 8.05 8.67
CA ASP A 356 -13.46 8.00 9.99
C ASP A 356 -12.12 7.24 10.00
N PHE A 357 -11.83 6.42 8.98
CA PHE A 357 -10.57 5.70 8.90
C PHE A 357 -9.41 6.65 8.59
N LYS A 358 -8.44 6.72 9.50
CA LYS A 358 -7.23 7.51 9.31
C LYS A 358 -6.24 6.77 8.42
N HIS A 359 -6.11 7.22 7.18
CA HIS A 359 -5.12 6.69 6.23
C HIS A 359 -3.77 7.35 6.44
N ILE A 360 -2.74 6.53 6.66
CA ILE A 360 -1.35 6.99 6.62
C ILE A 360 -1.04 7.33 5.16
N LYS A 361 -0.57 8.56 4.95
CA LYS A 361 -0.15 9.10 3.65
C LYS A 361 1.32 8.88 3.37
N GLU A 362 2.12 9.01 4.42
CA GLU A 362 3.55 8.82 4.33
C GLU A 362 4.08 8.36 5.69
N ILE A 363 5.08 7.50 5.63
CA ILE A 363 6.00 7.23 6.72
C ILE A 363 7.35 7.78 6.28
N LYS A 364 7.88 8.76 7.02
CA LYS A 364 9.19 9.34 6.76
C LYS A 364 10.16 8.94 7.85
N VAL A 365 11.35 8.47 7.46
CA VAL A 365 12.41 8.11 8.40
C VAL A 365 13.44 9.23 8.43
N PHE A 366 13.81 9.62 9.64
CA PHE A 366 14.82 10.63 9.93
C PHE A 366 15.95 10.00 10.73
N THR A 367 17.14 10.61 10.70
CA THR A 367 18.23 10.29 11.62
C THR A 367 18.45 11.43 12.60
N GLU A 368 18.89 11.12 13.83
CA GLU A 368 19.27 12.16 14.80
C GLU A 368 20.52 12.94 14.34
N ASP A 369 21.42 12.29 13.59
CA ASP A 369 22.61 12.90 12.97
C ASP A 369 22.56 12.64 11.46
N GLU A 370 22.46 13.71 10.68
CA GLU A 370 22.45 13.68 9.19
C GLU A 370 23.82 14.04 8.60
N SER A 371 24.86 14.16 9.43
CA SER A 371 26.21 14.47 8.93
C SER A 371 26.71 13.39 7.98
N LEU A 372 27.49 13.81 6.98
CA LEU A 372 28.16 12.90 6.07
C LEU A 372 29.01 11.88 6.84
N ASP A 373 29.60 12.26 7.97
CA ASP A 373 30.41 11.36 8.78
C ASP A 373 29.58 10.29 9.54
N ALA A 374 28.28 10.50 9.75
CA ALA A 374 27.39 9.50 10.35
C ALA A 374 26.83 8.54 9.29
N LEU A 375 26.49 9.06 8.12
CA LEU A 375 25.91 8.28 7.01
C LEU A 375 26.96 7.64 6.09
N ASN A 376 28.20 8.14 6.09
CA ASN A 376 29.31 7.62 5.32
C ASN A 376 30.54 7.50 6.24
N GLN A 377 30.65 6.36 6.91
CA GLN A 377 31.60 6.11 7.99
C GLN A 377 32.56 4.98 7.64
N THR A 378 33.64 4.85 8.42
CA THR A 378 34.61 3.75 8.28
C THR A 378 34.43 2.77 9.42
N ILE A 379 34.56 1.47 9.13
CA ILE A 379 34.33 0.41 10.13
C ILE A 379 35.33 0.42 11.31
N SER A 380 36.46 1.14 11.21
CA SER A 380 37.43 1.27 12.30
C SER A 380 36.92 2.09 13.49
N SER A 381 35.91 2.94 13.27
CA SER A 381 35.26 3.73 14.31
C SER A 381 33.77 3.86 14.00
N PRO A 382 33.00 2.76 14.13
CA PRO A 382 31.61 2.77 13.74
C PRO A 382 30.82 3.67 14.68
N LYS A 383 30.08 4.62 14.09
CA LYS A 383 29.16 5.50 14.79
C LYS A 383 27.80 4.83 14.92
N LYS A 384 27.20 4.98 16.09
CA LYS A 384 25.80 4.61 16.32
C LYS A 384 24.90 5.51 15.47
N VAL A 385 24.09 4.89 14.62
CA VAL A 385 23.03 5.54 13.86
C VAL A 385 21.73 5.37 14.63
N VAL A 386 21.08 6.49 14.93
CA VAL A 386 19.74 6.51 15.50
C VAL A 386 18.79 7.04 14.46
N ALA A 387 17.74 6.29 14.19
CA ALA A 387 16.69 6.69 13.27
C ALA A 387 15.31 6.61 13.92
N PHE A 388 14.41 7.49 13.50
CA PHE A 388 13.02 7.50 13.94
C PHE A 388 12.09 7.71 12.75
N ALA A 389 10.95 7.02 12.78
CA ALA A 389 9.89 7.17 11.81
C ALA A 389 8.89 8.21 12.33
N LYS A 390 8.40 9.07 11.43
CA LYS A 390 7.22 9.90 11.64
C LYS A 390 6.18 9.54 10.61
N LEU A 391 4.91 9.54 11.02
CA LEU A 391 3.78 9.26 10.14
C LEU A 391 2.98 10.53 9.93
N ARG A 392 2.43 10.70 8.73
CA ARG A 392 1.48 11.77 8.40
C ARG A 392 0.23 11.12 7.82
N TYR A 393 -0.94 11.61 8.23
CA TYR A 393 -2.21 11.18 7.68
C TYR A 393 -2.57 11.99 6.42
N PHE A 394 -3.42 11.45 5.54
CA PHE A 394 -3.80 12.13 4.28
C PHE A 394 -4.42 13.51 4.45
N ASP A 395 -5.12 13.73 5.55
CA ASP A 395 -5.84 14.96 5.87
C ASP A 395 -5.09 15.91 6.81
N GLU A 396 -3.85 15.56 7.20
CA GLU A 396 -3.02 16.35 8.11
C GLU A 396 -1.75 16.83 7.39
N GLU A 397 -1.43 18.13 7.48
CA GLU A 397 -0.16 18.65 6.93
C GLU A 397 1.04 18.30 7.83
N GLY A 398 0.81 18.16 9.13
CA GLY A 398 1.82 17.83 10.12
C GLY A 398 2.02 16.33 10.31
N PHE A 399 3.15 15.95 10.92
CA PHE A 399 3.30 14.58 11.42
C PHE A 399 2.38 14.35 12.62
N ALA A 400 1.80 13.16 12.70
CA ALA A 400 1.02 12.75 13.85
C ALA A 400 1.89 12.75 15.11
N PRO A 401 1.31 13.09 16.28
CA PRO A 401 2.05 13.10 17.54
C PRO A 401 2.55 11.69 17.88
N GLU A 402 3.74 11.56 18.47
CA GLU A 402 4.34 10.25 18.81
C GLU A 402 3.48 9.39 19.77
N THR A 403 2.51 10.01 20.45
CA THR A 403 1.51 9.32 21.28
C THR A 403 0.40 8.64 20.48
N ASP A 404 0.32 8.87 19.16
CA ASP A 404 -0.69 8.29 18.29
C ASP A 404 -0.55 6.76 18.24
N VAL A 405 -1.69 6.08 18.31
CA VAL A 405 -1.76 4.62 18.33
C VAL A 405 -1.21 3.97 17.06
N ALA A 406 -1.22 4.66 15.91
CA ALA A 406 -0.66 4.15 14.67
C ALA A 406 0.86 3.92 14.74
N TYR A 407 1.57 4.63 15.64
CA TYR A 407 3.00 4.36 15.87
C TYR A 407 3.26 2.97 16.48
N LYS A 408 2.26 2.35 17.12
CA LYS A 408 2.39 0.99 17.68
C LYS A 408 2.44 -0.10 16.61
N SER A 409 1.93 0.16 15.42
CA SER A 409 1.95 -0.78 14.30
C SER A 409 3.12 -0.56 13.34
N ILE A 410 3.98 0.43 13.62
CA ILE A 410 5.23 0.63 12.88
C ILE A 410 6.26 -0.40 13.31
N LYS A 411 6.96 -0.96 12.32
CA LYS A 411 8.16 -1.75 12.51
C LYS A 411 9.29 -1.13 11.68
N MET A 412 10.44 -0.90 12.32
CA MET A 412 11.63 -0.41 11.65
C MET A 412 12.59 -1.56 11.34
N TYR A 413 13.30 -1.42 10.22
CA TYR A 413 14.21 -2.42 9.69
C TYR A 413 15.55 -1.79 9.36
N VAL A 414 16.62 -2.55 9.62
CA VAL A 414 17.94 -2.34 9.05
C VAL A 414 18.23 -3.50 8.12
N VAL A 415 18.46 -3.18 6.85
CA VAL A 415 18.78 -4.16 5.81
C VAL A 415 20.20 -3.93 5.32
N LYS A 416 21.05 -4.94 5.42
CA LYS A 416 22.37 -4.92 4.78
C LYS A 416 22.18 -5.25 3.31
N ALA A 417 22.67 -4.40 2.43
CA ALA A 417 22.60 -4.59 0.99
C ALA A 417 23.26 -5.91 0.57
N GLY A 418 22.65 -6.60 -0.39
CA GLY A 418 23.26 -7.77 -1.02
C GLY A 418 24.42 -7.40 -1.94
N LYS A 419 24.98 -8.39 -2.65
CA LYS A 419 26.15 -8.20 -3.55
C LYS A 419 25.97 -7.11 -4.60
N ASN A 420 24.74 -6.82 -5.01
CA ASN A 420 24.43 -5.81 -6.03
C ASN A 420 24.28 -4.39 -5.45
N GLY A 421 24.43 -4.22 -4.14
CA GLY A 421 24.32 -2.92 -3.45
C GLY A 421 22.88 -2.40 -3.35
N THR A 422 21.87 -3.20 -3.70
CA THR A 422 20.46 -2.79 -3.68
C THR A 422 19.70 -3.39 -2.50
N LEU A 423 18.61 -2.72 -2.12
CA LEU A 423 17.68 -3.20 -1.09
C LEU A 423 17.03 -4.54 -1.49
N SER A 424 16.67 -4.71 -2.76
CA SER A 424 15.91 -5.86 -3.28
C SER A 424 16.60 -7.22 -3.13
N GLY A 425 17.91 -7.24 -2.86
CA GLY A 425 18.67 -8.45 -2.54
C GLY A 425 19.35 -8.39 -1.17
N GLY A 426 18.95 -7.46 -0.31
CA GLY A 426 19.51 -7.27 1.01
C GLY A 426 18.91 -8.20 2.07
N GLU A 427 19.65 -8.38 3.16
CA GLU A 427 19.25 -9.18 4.32
C GLU A 427 18.84 -8.26 5.49
N VAL A 428 17.70 -8.55 6.12
CA VAL A 428 17.29 -7.86 7.36
C VAL A 428 18.23 -8.30 8.48
N VAL A 429 19.12 -7.41 8.91
CA VAL A 429 20.10 -7.69 9.98
C VAL A 429 19.59 -7.26 11.35
N TYR A 430 18.64 -6.32 11.40
CA TYR A 430 18.03 -5.87 12.64
C TYR A 430 16.62 -5.33 12.38
N SER A 431 15.72 -5.51 13.34
CA SER A 431 14.39 -4.90 13.30
C SER A 431 13.83 -4.68 14.69
N VAL A 432 13.02 -3.65 14.86
CA VAL A 432 12.36 -3.31 16.13
C VAL A 432 10.91 -2.93 15.89
N ASN A 433 10.03 -3.30 16.82
CA ASN A 433 8.67 -2.78 16.84
C ASN A 433 8.69 -1.39 17.48
N GLY A 434 7.96 -0.46 16.88
CA GLY A 434 7.96 0.94 17.24
C GLY A 434 8.72 1.81 16.24
N ALA A 435 8.64 3.11 16.46
CA ALA A 435 9.05 4.13 15.51
C ALA A 435 10.46 4.67 15.73
N ARG A 436 11.30 3.95 16.48
CA ARG A 436 12.68 4.36 16.75
C ARG A 436 13.60 3.15 16.77
N ILE A 437 14.73 3.24 16.09
CA ILE A 437 15.72 2.18 15.97
C ILE A 437 17.12 2.74 16.22
N GLU A 438 17.92 1.99 16.97
CA GLU A 438 19.35 2.27 17.15
C GLU A 438 20.16 1.14 16.53
N PHE A 439 21.16 1.51 15.72
CA PHE A 439 21.97 0.57 14.98
C PHE A 439 23.42 1.02 14.97
N THR A 440 24.34 0.12 15.31
CA THR A 440 25.77 0.35 15.12
C THR A 440 26.28 -0.70 14.14
N PRO A 441 26.83 -0.32 12.97
CA PRO A 441 27.33 -1.29 12.00
C PRO A 441 28.46 -2.14 12.59
N THR A 442 28.38 -3.44 12.40
CA THR A 442 29.41 -4.41 12.82
C THR A 442 30.27 -4.89 11.66
N GLU A 443 29.89 -4.60 10.43
CA GLU A 443 30.61 -4.98 9.22
C GLU A 443 30.57 -3.85 8.19
N PRO A 444 31.54 -3.81 7.24
CA PRO A 444 31.46 -2.93 6.10
C PRO A 444 30.29 -3.31 5.18
N GLY A 445 29.77 -2.33 4.45
CA GLY A 445 28.68 -2.51 3.51
C GLY A 445 27.78 -1.29 3.41
N THR A 446 26.73 -1.42 2.61
CA THR A 446 25.63 -0.44 2.55
C THR A 446 24.47 -0.97 3.37
N TYR A 447 23.94 -0.15 4.25
CA TYR A 447 22.81 -0.47 5.10
C TYR A 447 21.65 0.47 4.75
N PHE A 448 20.45 -0.08 4.66
CA PHE A 448 19.21 0.65 4.43
C PHE A 448 18.38 0.62 5.71
N ILE A 449 17.94 1.79 6.17
CA ILE A 449 17.02 1.91 7.29
C ILE A 449 15.69 2.41 6.75
N TYR A 450 14.62 1.67 7.01
CA TYR A 450 13.27 2.03 6.62
C TYR A 450 12.25 1.56 7.66
N ALA A 451 11.04 2.08 7.58
CA ALA A 451 9.90 1.73 8.39
C ALA A 451 8.78 1.18 7.50
N ALA A 452 8.00 0.27 8.05
CA ALA A 452 6.78 -0.23 7.43
C ALA A 452 5.67 -0.30 8.48
N ASN A 453 4.42 -0.22 8.00
CA ASN A 453 3.25 -0.40 8.84
C ASN A 453 2.43 -1.60 8.34
N SER A 454 2.23 -2.60 9.19
CA SER A 454 1.48 -3.80 8.81
C SER A 454 -0.04 -3.65 8.90
N ALA A 455 -0.53 -2.58 9.55
CA ALA A 455 -1.96 -2.36 9.81
C ALA A 455 -2.63 -1.42 8.79
N TYR A 456 -1.83 -0.69 8.02
CA TYR A 456 -2.30 0.28 7.03
C TYR A 456 -1.63 -0.09 5.70
N ILE A 457 -2.45 -0.55 4.76
CA ILE A 457 -2.00 -1.15 3.50
C ILE A 457 -1.48 -0.02 2.60
N ASN A 458 -0.24 -0.18 2.14
CA ASN A 458 0.62 0.78 1.43
C ASN A 458 1.37 1.72 2.38
N ASP A 459 2.68 1.53 2.49
CA ASP A 459 3.68 2.61 2.62
C ASP A 459 5.04 1.98 2.92
N THR A 460 5.89 1.85 1.90
CA THR A 460 7.33 1.78 2.12
C THR A 460 7.79 3.19 2.47
N SER A 461 8.40 3.38 3.63
CA SER A 461 8.92 4.70 4.01
C SER A 461 10.01 5.18 3.05
N GLU A 462 10.34 6.47 3.12
CA GLU A 462 11.65 6.93 2.64
C GLU A 462 12.77 6.07 3.28
N ILE A 463 13.83 5.83 2.52
CA ILE A 463 14.92 4.93 2.90
C ILE A 463 16.15 5.78 3.24
N ILE A 464 16.67 5.62 4.45
CA ILE A 464 17.98 6.17 4.83
C ILE A 464 19.06 5.18 4.41
N THR A 465 20.08 5.66 3.71
CA THR A 465 21.24 4.85 3.31
C THR A 465 22.44 5.20 4.18
N VAL A 466 23.01 4.20 4.84
CA VAL A 466 24.25 4.30 5.62
C VAL A 466 25.33 3.47 4.93
N LYS A 467 26.39 4.12 4.48
CA LYS A 467 27.56 3.47 3.90
C LYS A 467 28.65 3.32 4.94
N VAL A 468 29.16 2.10 5.06
CA VAL A 468 30.23 1.74 5.99
C VAL A 468 31.38 1.19 5.17
N ASN A 469 32.45 1.97 5.04
CA ASN A 469 33.57 1.65 4.20
C ASN A 469 34.55 0.70 4.92
N TYR A 470 35.19 -0.13 4.11
CA TYR A 470 36.35 -0.91 4.51
C TYR A 470 37.53 0.00 4.88
N VAL A 471 38.44 -0.53 5.69
CA VAL A 471 39.73 0.11 5.98
C VAL A 471 40.75 -0.31 4.93
N GLN A 472 41.53 0.65 4.40
CA GLN A 472 42.53 0.39 3.36
C GLN A 472 43.88 -0.13 3.89
N THR A 473 44.28 0.20 5.13
CA THR A 473 45.51 -0.34 5.74
C THR A 473 45.34 -0.57 7.25
N VAL A 474 46.09 -1.52 7.81
CA VAL A 474 46.02 -1.88 9.25
C VAL A 474 46.62 -0.83 10.19
N GLU A 475 47.33 0.18 9.68
CA GLU A 475 47.75 1.30 10.52
C GLU A 475 46.57 2.18 10.97
N ASP A 476 45.48 2.19 10.20
CA ASP A 476 44.22 2.89 10.51
C ASP A 476 43.18 1.97 11.19
N ALA A 477 43.50 0.69 11.38
CA ALA A 477 42.67 -0.32 12.05
C ALA A 477 43.49 -1.08 13.11
N GLN A 478 43.23 -0.84 14.40
CA GLN A 478 43.96 -1.51 15.48
C GLN A 478 43.77 -3.04 15.42
N LEU A 479 44.87 -3.79 15.33
CA LEU A 479 44.81 -5.24 15.17
C LEU A 479 45.72 -5.95 16.18
N SER A 480 45.08 -6.73 17.05
CA SER A 480 45.71 -7.58 18.06
C SER A 480 45.96 -8.97 17.50
N VAL A 481 47.23 -9.38 17.38
CA VAL A 481 47.58 -10.77 17.09
C VAL A 481 47.64 -11.55 18.40
N VAL A 482 46.92 -12.68 18.46
CA VAL A 482 46.98 -13.64 19.58
C VAL A 482 47.62 -14.92 19.06
N GLY A 483 48.81 -15.24 19.57
CA GLY A 483 49.54 -16.48 19.33
C GLY A 483 50.50 -16.77 20.48
N ASN A 484 50.76 -18.06 20.77
CA ASN A 484 51.63 -18.47 21.89
C ASN A 484 53.11 -18.33 21.54
N ALA A 485 53.91 -17.72 22.43
CA ALA A 485 55.32 -17.35 22.23
C ALA A 485 56.32 -18.53 22.22
N VAL A 486 55.87 -19.77 22.45
CA VAL A 486 56.76 -20.93 22.55
C VAL A 486 56.11 -22.13 21.87
N VAL A 487 56.79 -22.67 20.86
CA VAL A 487 56.30 -23.78 20.03
C VAL A 487 57.40 -24.85 19.91
N ARG A 488 57.03 -26.13 19.88
CA ARG A 488 57.97 -27.26 19.70
C ARG A 488 58.22 -27.50 18.20
N ALA A 489 59.43 -27.92 17.82
CA ALA A 489 59.71 -28.35 16.45
C ALA A 489 58.71 -29.44 16.00
N GLU A 490 58.31 -29.42 14.72
CA GLU A 490 57.27 -30.28 14.13
C GLU A 490 55.82 -29.99 14.59
N SER A 491 55.57 -28.96 15.39
CA SER A 491 54.21 -28.53 15.74
C SER A 491 53.70 -27.45 14.77
N THR A 492 52.47 -27.63 14.27
CA THR A 492 51.81 -26.63 13.42
C THR A 492 51.27 -25.48 14.26
N VAL A 493 51.62 -24.26 13.88
CA VAL A 493 51.11 -23.02 14.46
C VAL A 493 50.18 -22.36 13.46
N VAL A 494 49.03 -21.91 13.93
CA VAL A 494 48.09 -21.15 13.12
C VAL A 494 48.21 -19.67 13.49
N TYR A 495 48.41 -18.83 12.47
CA TYR A 495 48.40 -17.38 12.59
C TYR A 495 47.17 -16.85 11.89
N LYS A 496 46.44 -15.96 12.56
CA LYS A 496 45.20 -15.39 12.05
C LYS A 496 45.22 -13.88 12.17
N LEU A 497 44.72 -13.23 11.13
CA LEU A 497 44.41 -11.81 11.14
C LEU A 497 43.00 -11.62 11.75
N ASN A 498 42.94 -11.19 13.00
CA ASN A 498 41.67 -10.86 13.65
C ASN A 498 41.02 -9.67 12.95
N ASN A 499 39.69 -9.69 12.81
CA ASN A 499 38.91 -8.64 12.15
C ASN A 499 39.26 -8.37 10.68
N ALA A 500 39.79 -9.35 9.95
CA ALA A 500 40.05 -9.22 8.51
C ALA A 500 38.81 -8.84 7.66
N TYR A 501 37.60 -9.07 8.16
CA TYR A 501 36.34 -8.64 7.54
C TYR A 501 36.21 -7.11 7.42
N MET A 502 37.01 -6.34 8.15
CA MET A 502 37.06 -4.87 8.09
C MET A 502 37.90 -4.34 6.94
N LEU A 503 38.75 -5.18 6.35
CA LEU A 503 39.68 -4.79 5.30
C LEU A 503 39.03 -4.89 3.93
N ASP A 504 39.46 -4.01 3.03
CA ASP A 504 39.00 -4.04 1.64
C ASP A 504 39.32 -5.42 1.03
N PRO A 505 38.31 -6.14 0.49
CA PRO A 505 38.50 -7.48 -0.06
C PRO A 505 39.45 -7.52 -1.26
N GLU A 506 39.78 -6.39 -1.89
CA GLU A 506 40.78 -6.31 -2.96
C GLU A 506 42.22 -6.33 -2.44
N LEU A 507 42.44 -6.13 -1.14
CA LEU A 507 43.78 -6.14 -0.54
C LEU A 507 44.32 -7.56 -0.40
N VAL A 508 45.51 -7.79 -0.94
CA VAL A 508 46.25 -9.05 -0.75
C VAL A 508 46.92 -9.06 0.62
N ILE A 509 46.63 -10.09 1.42
CA ILE A 509 47.24 -10.34 2.73
C ILE A 509 48.34 -11.39 2.56
N VAL A 510 49.58 -10.99 2.82
CA VAL A 510 50.78 -11.82 2.66
C VAL A 510 51.46 -12.04 4.00
N TRP A 511 51.90 -13.27 4.24
CA TRP A 511 52.66 -13.67 5.41
C TRP A 511 54.03 -14.19 4.94
N ASP A 512 55.08 -13.41 5.17
CA ASP A 512 56.46 -13.81 4.88
C ASP A 512 57.13 -14.34 6.15
N ILE A 513 57.74 -15.52 6.05
CA ILE A 513 58.35 -16.22 7.18
C ILE A 513 59.85 -16.29 6.96
N TYR A 514 60.62 -15.83 7.94
CA TYR A 514 62.08 -15.76 7.91
C TYR A 514 62.67 -16.65 9.00
N ASP A 515 63.77 -17.32 8.68
CA ASP A 515 64.57 -18.05 9.68
C ASP A 515 65.49 -17.12 10.49
N GLU A 516 66.25 -17.69 11.42
CA GLU A 516 67.16 -16.98 12.32
C GLU A 516 68.29 -16.23 11.60
N ASN A 517 68.59 -16.60 10.35
CA ASN A 517 69.60 -15.95 9.52
C ASN A 517 68.99 -14.88 8.60
N GLY A 518 67.70 -14.58 8.74
CA GLY A 518 66.99 -13.61 7.92
C GLY A 518 66.69 -14.09 6.51
N ARG A 519 66.82 -15.40 6.22
CA ARG A 519 66.42 -15.96 4.92
C ARG A 519 64.92 -16.24 4.95
N ARG A 520 64.21 -15.79 3.92
CA ARG A 520 62.79 -16.12 3.75
C ARG A 520 62.63 -17.60 3.43
N VAL A 521 61.91 -18.32 4.28
CA VAL A 521 61.68 -19.77 4.18
C VAL A 521 60.31 -20.12 3.63
N ASP A 522 59.32 -19.22 3.76
CA ASP A 522 57.96 -19.45 3.25
C ASP A 522 57.23 -18.11 3.00
N THR A 523 56.25 -18.13 2.10
CA THR A 523 55.32 -17.03 1.84
C THR A 523 53.91 -17.60 1.67
N LYS A 524 52.97 -17.17 2.52
CA LYS A 524 51.58 -17.62 2.47
C LYS A 524 50.63 -16.44 2.26
N ILE A 525 49.49 -16.70 1.64
CA ILE A 525 48.45 -15.70 1.37
C ILE A 525 47.16 -16.13 2.06
N GLY A 526 46.48 -15.17 2.69
CA GLY A 526 45.17 -15.39 3.30
C GLY A 526 45.04 -14.74 4.67
N THR A 527 43.80 -14.71 5.17
CA THR A 527 43.46 -14.17 6.50
C THR A 527 43.91 -15.09 7.65
N GLU A 528 44.21 -16.35 7.32
CA GLU A 528 44.70 -17.36 8.25
C GLU A 528 45.73 -18.23 7.53
N ILE A 529 46.86 -18.49 8.19
CA ILE A 529 47.92 -19.35 7.67
C ILE A 529 48.35 -20.35 8.74
N SER A 530 48.76 -21.53 8.32
CA SER A 530 49.43 -22.49 9.18
C SER A 530 50.92 -22.55 8.83
N PHE A 531 51.79 -22.71 9.82
CA PHE A 531 53.22 -22.88 9.61
C PHE A 531 53.77 -23.95 10.56
N THR A 532 54.59 -24.84 10.03
CA THR A 532 55.26 -25.90 10.79
C THR A 532 56.77 -25.71 10.63
N PRO A 533 57.50 -25.30 11.69
CA PRO A 533 58.94 -25.11 11.61
C PRO A 533 59.68 -26.45 11.53
N GLU A 534 60.58 -26.55 10.55
CA GLU A 534 61.37 -27.76 10.27
C GLU A 534 62.61 -27.87 11.17
N THR A 535 63.16 -26.75 11.63
CA THR A 535 64.38 -26.71 12.44
C THR A 535 64.16 -25.94 13.74
N LYS A 536 65.01 -26.22 14.74
CA LYS A 536 65.11 -25.38 15.94
C LYS A 536 65.67 -24.00 15.54
N GLY A 537 65.25 -22.95 16.23
CA GLY A 537 65.73 -21.59 15.96
C GLY A 537 64.65 -20.53 16.20
N GLU A 538 65.01 -19.26 16.00
CA GLU A 538 64.06 -18.15 15.97
C GLU A 538 63.48 -18.02 14.55
N TYR A 539 62.17 -17.86 14.45
CA TYR A 539 61.50 -17.51 13.19
C TYR A 539 60.82 -16.15 13.35
N THR A 540 60.93 -15.31 12.32
CA THR A 540 60.20 -14.04 12.24
C THR A 540 59.08 -14.17 11.22
N ILE A 541 57.84 -13.97 11.67
CA ILE A 541 56.64 -14.00 10.83
C ILE A 541 56.20 -12.56 10.62
N ILE A 542 56.21 -12.11 9.36
CA ILE A 542 55.82 -10.76 8.98
C ILE A 542 54.51 -10.83 8.21
N CYS A 543 53.48 -10.15 8.71
CA CYS A 543 52.23 -9.96 7.98
C CYS A 543 52.26 -8.61 7.26
N SER A 544 51.87 -8.61 5.98
CA SER A 544 51.73 -7.42 5.15
C SER A 544 50.36 -7.42 4.46
N VAL A 545 49.72 -6.26 4.40
CA VAL A 545 48.40 -6.06 3.76
C VAL A 545 48.54 -4.97 2.71
N GLY A 546 48.17 -5.26 1.46
CA GLY A 546 48.29 -4.28 0.36
C GLY A 546 49.73 -3.80 0.11
N GLY A 547 50.73 -4.61 0.48
CA GLY A 547 52.16 -4.27 0.34
C GLY A 547 52.78 -3.50 1.51
N LYS A 548 52.02 -3.16 2.56
CA LYS A 548 52.54 -2.51 3.78
C LYS A 548 52.67 -3.54 4.91
N THR A 549 53.80 -3.56 5.61
CA THR A 549 54.02 -4.43 6.77
C THR A 549 53.25 -3.92 7.98
N ILE A 550 52.49 -4.80 8.63
CA ILE A 550 51.54 -4.43 9.69
C ILE A 550 51.92 -5.00 11.07
N ALA A 551 52.60 -6.16 11.10
CA ALA A 551 53.01 -6.81 12.33
C ALA A 551 54.18 -7.77 12.06
N GLY A 552 55.15 -7.79 12.98
CA GLY A 552 56.23 -8.75 13.03
C GLY A 552 56.16 -9.56 14.33
N TYR A 553 56.06 -10.88 14.23
CA TYR A 553 56.01 -11.78 15.37
C TYR A 553 57.25 -12.68 15.40
N LYS A 554 57.92 -12.75 16.56
CA LYS A 554 59.06 -13.62 16.78
C LYS A 554 58.62 -14.89 17.50
N MET A 555 58.89 -16.04 16.89
CA MET A 555 58.63 -17.35 17.45
C MET A 555 59.94 -18.05 17.78
N ASN A 556 60.09 -18.54 19.03
CA ASN A 556 61.22 -19.37 19.42
C ASN A 556 60.85 -20.86 19.40
N VAL A 557 61.52 -21.63 18.53
CA VAL A 557 61.26 -23.06 18.32
C VAL A 557 62.26 -23.91 19.07
N LYS A 558 61.77 -24.74 20.00
CA LYS A 558 62.60 -25.66 20.82
C LYS A 558 62.64 -27.07 20.23
N THR A 559 63.70 -27.83 20.52
CA THR A 559 63.88 -29.23 20.09
C THR A 559 62.78 -30.17 20.63
N SER A 560 62.36 -31.15 19.83
CA SER A 560 61.38 -32.16 20.23
C SER A 560 61.98 -33.18 21.22
N GLU A 561 61.17 -33.71 22.16
CA GLU A 561 61.61 -34.74 23.13
C GLU A 561 62.02 -36.08 22.48
N LYS A 562 61.69 -36.30 21.20
CA LYS A 562 62.06 -37.54 20.49
C LYS A 562 63.57 -37.71 20.31
N THR A 563 64.35 -36.64 20.35
CA THR A 563 65.81 -36.71 20.16
C THR A 563 66.58 -36.87 21.48
N VAL A 564 65.97 -36.60 22.64
CA VAL A 564 66.66 -36.69 23.95
C VAL A 564 66.85 -38.14 24.41
N ARG A 565 66.00 -39.07 23.97
CA ARG A 565 66.17 -40.51 24.29
C ARG A 565 67.15 -41.28 23.38
N ALA A 566 67.70 -40.65 22.34
CA ALA A 566 68.58 -41.35 21.38
C ALA A 566 70.07 -41.31 21.74
N VAL A 567 70.49 -40.56 22.77
CA VAL A 567 71.93 -40.39 23.12
C VAL A 567 72.31 -41.00 24.48
N SER A 568 71.35 -41.51 25.27
CA SER A 568 71.63 -42.09 26.59
C SER A 568 71.22 -43.57 26.76
N GLY A 569 70.90 -44.29 25.67
CA GLY A 569 70.45 -45.68 25.68
C GLY A 569 71.32 -46.67 24.90
N GLY A 570 72.51 -46.24 24.45
CA GLY A 570 73.51 -47.15 23.90
C GLY A 570 74.18 -47.93 25.02
N VAL A 571 74.18 -49.26 24.89
CA VAL A 571 74.73 -50.28 25.81
C VAL A 571 73.75 -50.78 26.87
N THR A 572 72.79 -51.62 26.43
CA THR A 572 72.56 -52.95 27.03
C THR A 572 71.68 -53.78 26.08
N SER A 573 72.09 -55.03 25.86
CA SER A 573 71.29 -56.17 25.36
C SER A 573 70.64 -56.00 23.97
N ALA A 574 71.22 -56.45 22.85
CA ALA A 574 71.49 -57.86 22.53
C ALA A 574 70.40 -58.80 23.05
N VAL A 575 69.82 -59.57 22.13
CA VAL A 575 68.74 -60.58 22.32
C VAL A 575 67.32 -60.00 22.25
N ALA A 576 66.72 -60.03 21.06
CA ALA A 576 65.60 -60.95 20.81
C ALA A 576 65.04 -60.77 19.38
N PHE A 577 65.04 -61.87 18.63
CA PHE A 577 64.28 -62.13 17.40
C PHE A 577 64.80 -61.60 16.06
N SER A 578 65.90 -62.23 15.64
CA SER A 578 65.93 -62.94 14.36
C SER A 578 64.68 -63.83 14.15
N ALA A 579 64.24 -63.92 12.89
CA ALA A 579 63.39 -64.96 12.30
C ALA A 579 61.85 -64.84 12.45
N VAL A 580 61.22 -63.93 11.69
CA VAL A 580 60.05 -64.22 10.82
C VAL A 580 60.06 -63.18 9.68
N ALA A 581 60.84 -63.34 8.62
CA ALA A 581 60.27 -63.72 7.32
C ALA A 581 61.33 -64.35 6.38
N ALA A 582 61.93 -65.45 6.83
CA ALA A 582 62.54 -66.46 5.95
C ALA A 582 61.66 -67.71 5.82
N VAL A 583 60.32 -67.57 5.92
CA VAL A 583 59.35 -68.64 5.67
C VAL A 583 58.12 -68.11 4.94
N LEU A 584 58.32 -67.42 3.81
CA LEU A 584 57.25 -67.24 2.81
C LEU A 584 57.72 -67.50 1.37
N ILE A 585 58.79 -68.29 1.23
CA ILE A 585 59.14 -69.04 0.03
C ILE A 585 59.61 -70.42 0.49
N ILE A 586 58.66 -71.28 0.87
CA ILE A 586 58.69 -72.76 0.86
C ILE A 586 57.35 -73.15 1.50
N VAL A 587 56.37 -73.55 0.66
CA VAL A 587 55.24 -74.50 0.93
C VAL A 587 53.91 -74.14 0.25
N ILE A 588 53.58 -72.90 -0.13
CA ILE A 588 52.36 -72.64 -0.97
C ILE A 588 52.68 -72.64 -2.48
N VAL A 589 53.51 -73.59 -2.90
CA VAL A 589 53.51 -74.17 -4.27
C VAL A 589 53.43 -75.71 -4.21
N LYS A 590 53.48 -76.36 -3.03
CA LYS A 590 53.48 -77.84 -2.98
C LYS A 590 52.71 -78.46 -1.80
N MET A 591 51.54 -77.91 -1.51
CA MET A 591 50.35 -78.76 -1.62
C MET A 591 49.70 -78.34 -2.97
N LEU A 592 50.16 -78.83 -4.12
CA LEU A 592 49.81 -80.18 -4.57
C LEU A 592 48.49 -80.59 -3.90
N LYS A 593 47.36 -80.45 -4.59
CA LYS A 593 47.00 -81.43 -5.62
C LYS A 593 47.43 -82.82 -5.15
N ARG A 594 46.45 -83.54 -4.61
CA ARG A 594 46.35 -84.99 -4.34
C ARG A 594 46.29 -85.27 -2.83
N ARG A 595 45.19 -85.77 -2.27
CA ARG A 595 44.04 -86.50 -2.84
C ARG A 595 42.97 -86.62 -1.74
N ALA A 596 41.77 -86.11 -1.98
CA ALA A 596 40.46 -86.59 -1.51
C ALA A 596 39.43 -85.54 -1.93
#